data_AF-A0A6P5FCL7-F1
#
_entry.id   AF-A0A6P5FCL7-F1
#
_cell.length_a   1.000
_cell.length_b   1.000
_cell.length_c   1.000
_cell.angle_alpha   90.00
_cell.angle_beta   90.00
_cell.angle_gamma   90.00
#
_symmetry.space_group_name_H-M   'P 1'
#
loop_
_entity.id
_entity.type
_entity.pdbx_description
1 polymer ?
#
loop_
_entity_poly.entity_id
_entity_poly.type
_entity_poly.pdbx_seq_one_letter_code
_entity_poly.pdbx_strand_id
1 'polypeptide(L)'
;MATSTLLFPTTPSSSLSSTPHSPPFPISANPRRLRQAPSSAAAAFRFLRPREAVRAKSDLLSLISDQERGLRTQRDPSKRAEIVVAIEALAAAAKGSVTTGPPLSATWRMLWTTEKEQLFIIKNAPFFGTEAGDVLQVIDVEKGTLNNVITFPPSGVFFVRSSIEAEPPQRINFKFTSAVLRGSNWEIPLPPFGKGWFESVYLDEDIRVVKDIRGDYLVVDRAPYSWKE
;
A
#
# COMPACT_ATOMS: atom_id res chain seq x y z
N MET A 1 14.02 34.79 -2.50
CA MET A 1 13.43 34.08 -1.35
C MET A 1 11.97 33.85 -1.66
N ALA A 2 11.56 32.60 -1.87
CA ALA A 2 10.18 32.25 -2.14
C ALA A 2 9.82 31.03 -1.28
N THR A 3 9.07 31.28 -0.22
CA THR A 3 8.51 30.29 0.70
C THR A 3 7.34 29.61 -0.01
N SER A 4 7.52 28.36 -0.42
CA SER A 4 6.43 27.55 -0.98
C SER A 4 5.80 26.73 0.14
N THR A 5 4.74 27.29 0.73
CA THR A 5 3.90 26.65 1.74
C THR A 5 3.12 25.50 1.08
N LEU A 6 3.43 24.26 1.46
CA LEU A 6 2.63 23.09 1.06
C LEU A 6 1.34 23.08 1.87
N LEU A 7 0.23 23.52 1.26
CA LEU A 7 -1.12 23.35 1.80
C LEU A 7 -1.66 21.97 1.41
N PHE A 8 -2.15 21.22 2.38
CA PHE A 8 -3.04 20.08 2.16
C PHE A 8 -4.48 20.47 2.55
N PRO A 9 -5.50 20.02 1.79
CA PRO A 9 -6.88 20.44 1.96
C PRO A 9 -7.55 19.78 3.17
N THR A 10 -8.35 20.56 3.90
CA THR A 10 -9.28 20.13 4.93
C THR A 10 -10.59 19.67 4.30
N THR A 11 -11.07 18.47 4.66
CA THR A 11 -12.43 18.01 4.32
C THR A 11 -13.42 18.38 5.43
N PRO A 12 -14.64 18.83 5.10
CA PRO A 12 -15.67 19.19 6.07
C PRO A 12 -16.47 17.99 6.58
N SER A 13 -16.83 18.02 7.87
CA SER A 13 -17.79 17.12 8.52
C SER A 13 -19.21 17.32 7.98
N SER A 14 -19.90 16.24 7.66
CA SER A 14 -21.35 16.23 7.40
C SER A 14 -22.10 15.35 8.40
N SER A 15 -23.20 15.91 8.85
CA SER A 15 -24.19 15.53 9.87
C SER A 15 -24.86 14.16 9.75
N LEU A 16 -25.20 13.56 10.90
CA LEU A 16 -26.14 12.45 11.06
C LEU A 16 -27.44 12.93 11.75
N SER A 17 -28.57 12.59 11.14
CA SER A 17 -29.96 12.60 11.64
C SER A 17 -30.71 11.70 10.64
N SER A 18 -31.62 10.78 10.93
CA SER A 18 -32.44 10.41 12.10
C SER A 18 -33.09 9.02 11.79
N THR A 19 -33.61 8.34 12.80
CA THR A 19 -34.61 7.24 12.70
C THR A 19 -35.80 7.60 13.62
N PRO A 20 -36.89 6.81 13.76
CA PRO A 20 -37.50 5.73 12.96
C PRO A 20 -39.01 5.99 12.68
N HIS A 21 -39.73 5.11 11.96
CA HIS A 21 -41.14 4.73 12.27
C HIS A 21 -41.68 3.61 11.34
N SER A 22 -42.29 2.59 11.95
CA SER A 22 -43.27 1.61 11.42
C SER A 22 -44.50 1.64 12.37
N PRO A 23 -45.61 0.87 12.24
CA PRO A 23 -46.16 -0.09 11.23
C PRO A 23 -47.68 0.23 10.93
N PRO A 24 -48.68 -0.66 10.61
CA PRO A 24 -48.76 -2.13 10.41
C PRO A 24 -49.61 -2.69 9.22
N PHE A 25 -49.54 -4.03 9.05
CA PHE A 25 -50.27 -4.95 8.13
C PHE A 25 -51.77 -5.14 8.48
N PRO A 26 -52.64 -5.79 7.63
CA PRO A 26 -52.78 -7.28 7.63
C PRO A 26 -53.23 -8.00 6.31
N ILE A 27 -52.79 -9.29 6.21
CA ILE A 27 -53.50 -10.55 5.84
C ILE A 27 -54.10 -10.79 4.42
N SER A 28 -53.67 -11.88 3.74
CA SER A 28 -54.50 -13.04 3.33
C SER A 28 -53.69 -14.08 2.49
N ALA A 29 -54.26 -15.27 2.27
CA ALA A 29 -53.62 -16.59 2.35
C ALA A 29 -53.51 -17.43 1.04
N ASN A 30 -52.45 -18.29 0.98
CA ASN A 30 -52.30 -19.66 0.40
C ASN A 30 -52.65 -20.00 -1.08
N PRO A 31 -52.26 -21.17 -1.65
CA PRO A 31 -51.09 -22.06 -1.47
C PRO A 31 -50.37 -22.49 -2.80
N ARG A 32 -49.20 -23.16 -2.64
CA ARG A 32 -48.55 -24.15 -3.55
C ARG A 32 -48.42 -23.85 -5.06
N ARG A 33 -47.19 -23.52 -5.47
CA ARG A 33 -46.56 -24.08 -6.68
C ARG A 33 -45.11 -24.46 -6.38
N LEU A 34 -44.83 -25.76 -6.48
CA LEU A 34 -43.48 -26.28 -6.65
C LEU A 34 -42.87 -25.64 -7.91
N ARG A 35 -41.87 -24.78 -7.73
CA ARG A 35 -40.98 -24.36 -8.81
C ARG A 35 -39.54 -24.60 -8.37
N GLN A 36 -38.88 -25.34 -9.24
CA GLN A 36 -37.51 -25.81 -9.15
C GLN A 36 -36.56 -24.66 -8.83
N ALA A 37 -35.66 -24.89 -7.88
CA ALA A 37 -34.54 -24.01 -7.61
C ALA A 37 -33.65 -23.97 -8.87
N PRO A 38 -33.29 -22.79 -9.41
CA PRO A 38 -32.16 -22.72 -10.30
C PRO A 38 -30.90 -22.97 -9.46
N SER A 39 -30.19 -24.01 -9.89
CA SER A 39 -28.79 -24.33 -9.62
C SER A 39 -28.00 -23.12 -9.10
N SER A 40 -27.46 -23.29 -7.89
CA SER A 40 -26.31 -22.54 -7.42
C SER A 40 -25.23 -22.57 -8.50
N ALA A 41 -25.11 -21.49 -9.26
CA ALA A 41 -23.88 -21.16 -9.92
C ALA A 41 -22.89 -20.84 -8.79
N ALA A 42 -22.32 -21.90 -8.23
CA ALA A 42 -21.20 -21.81 -7.32
C ALA A 42 -20.15 -20.97 -8.04
N ALA A 43 -19.98 -19.73 -7.60
CA ALA A 43 -18.89 -18.88 -8.00
C ALA A 43 -17.63 -19.65 -7.65
N ALA A 44 -17.05 -20.31 -8.66
CA ALA A 44 -15.79 -21.00 -8.51
C ALA A 44 -14.76 -19.92 -8.20
N PHE A 45 -14.47 -19.73 -6.91
CA PHE A 45 -13.25 -19.08 -6.46
C PHE A 45 -12.11 -19.91 -7.02
N ARG A 46 -11.64 -19.55 -8.21
CA ARG A 46 -10.40 -20.06 -8.77
C ARG A 46 -9.28 -19.48 -7.91
N PHE A 47 -8.94 -20.18 -6.84
CA PHE A 47 -7.60 -20.08 -6.28
C PHE A 47 -6.64 -20.26 -7.45
N LEU A 48 -5.83 -19.25 -7.77
CA LEU A 48 -4.80 -19.43 -8.77
C LEU A 48 -3.93 -20.59 -8.29
N ARG A 49 -3.67 -21.53 -9.19
CA ARG A 49 -2.74 -22.61 -8.90
C ARG A 49 -1.39 -21.95 -8.56
N PRO A 50 -0.56 -22.51 -7.67
CA PRO A 50 0.74 -21.92 -7.32
C PRO A 50 1.57 -21.47 -8.54
N ARG A 51 1.47 -22.18 -9.66
CA ARG A 51 2.11 -21.83 -10.94
C ARG A 51 1.60 -20.54 -11.58
N GLU A 52 0.32 -20.22 -11.46
CA GLU A 52 -0.29 -19.01 -12.01
C GLU A 52 0.14 -17.77 -11.20
N ALA A 53 0.23 -17.89 -9.87
CA ALA A 53 0.77 -16.83 -9.01
C ALA A 53 2.27 -16.57 -9.30
N VAL A 54 3.07 -17.62 -9.47
CA VAL A 54 4.50 -17.49 -9.84
C VAL A 54 4.65 -16.77 -11.19
N ARG A 55 3.84 -17.11 -12.18
CA ARG A 55 3.86 -16.43 -13.48
C ARG A 55 3.45 -14.97 -13.37
N ALA A 56 2.36 -14.67 -12.68
CA ALA A 56 1.91 -13.29 -12.47
C ALA A 56 2.95 -12.43 -11.74
N LYS A 57 3.63 -13.00 -10.72
CA LYS A 57 4.77 -12.37 -10.04
C LYS A 57 5.91 -12.10 -11.02
N SER A 58 6.32 -13.09 -11.81
CA SER A 58 7.40 -12.94 -12.79
C SER A 58 7.07 -11.87 -13.84
N ASP A 59 5.84 -11.85 -14.34
CA ASP A 59 5.38 -10.87 -15.33
C ASP A 59 5.41 -9.45 -14.74
N LEU A 60 4.91 -9.27 -13.50
CA LEU A 60 4.97 -7.99 -12.78
C LEU A 60 6.42 -7.51 -12.59
N LEU A 61 7.30 -8.39 -12.11
CA LEU A 61 8.71 -8.04 -11.87
C LEU A 61 9.42 -7.65 -13.17
N SER A 62 9.12 -8.35 -14.27
CA SER A 62 9.66 -7.99 -15.58
C SER A 62 9.19 -6.59 -16.02
N LEU A 63 7.91 -6.26 -15.82
CA LEU A 63 7.33 -4.97 -16.23
C LEU A 63 7.89 -3.77 -15.47
N ILE A 64 8.30 -3.96 -14.21
CA ILE A 64 8.81 -2.86 -13.37
C ILE A 64 10.33 -2.73 -13.38
N SER A 65 11.05 -3.73 -13.89
CA SER A 65 12.51 -3.86 -13.75
C SER A 65 13.32 -2.67 -14.29
N ASP A 66 12.85 -2.03 -15.35
CA ASP A 66 13.51 -0.93 -16.03
C ASP A 66 12.80 0.42 -15.82
N GLN A 67 11.90 0.50 -14.84
CA GLN A 67 11.00 1.65 -14.63
C GLN A 67 11.53 2.71 -13.65
N GLU A 68 12.77 2.57 -13.18
CA GLU A 68 13.44 3.52 -12.27
C GLU A 68 12.58 3.85 -11.03
N ARG A 69 12.16 2.83 -10.28
CA ARG A 69 11.26 2.94 -9.11
C ARG A 69 9.88 3.55 -9.40
N GLY A 70 9.54 3.76 -10.68
CA GLY A 70 8.28 4.34 -11.13
C GLY A 70 8.42 5.70 -11.81
N LEU A 71 9.62 6.31 -11.82
CA LEU A 71 9.87 7.61 -12.45
C LEU A 71 9.55 7.62 -13.95
N ARG A 72 9.85 6.53 -14.66
CA ARG A 72 9.53 6.40 -16.10
C ARG A 72 8.03 6.23 -16.30
N THR A 73 7.41 5.30 -15.57
CA THR A 73 5.96 5.01 -15.67
C THR A 73 5.07 6.20 -15.33
N GLN A 74 5.54 7.13 -14.48
CA GLN A 74 4.78 8.32 -14.15
C GLN A 74 4.46 9.19 -15.39
N ARG A 75 5.28 9.09 -16.45
CA ARG A 75 5.13 9.83 -17.71
C ARG A 75 4.54 8.97 -18.83
N ASP A 76 4.23 7.71 -18.56
CA ASP A 76 3.70 6.75 -19.52
C ASP A 76 2.42 6.09 -18.98
N PRO A 77 1.25 6.69 -19.26
CA PRO A 77 -0.03 6.17 -18.78
C PRO A 77 -0.34 4.75 -19.28
N SER A 78 0.11 4.40 -20.50
CA SER A 78 -0.11 3.08 -21.09
C SER A 78 0.70 2.01 -20.36
N LYS A 79 2.00 2.27 -20.11
CA LYS A 79 2.84 1.36 -19.31
C LYS A 79 2.34 1.27 -17.86
N ARG A 80 1.92 2.39 -17.27
CA ARG A 80 1.32 2.38 -15.93
C ARG A 80 0.07 1.49 -15.88
N ALA A 81 -0.81 1.59 -16.87
CA ALA A 81 -2.00 0.75 -16.94
C ALA A 81 -1.66 -0.74 -17.06
N GLU A 82 -0.65 -1.09 -17.87
CA GLU A 82 -0.14 -2.46 -18.01
C GLU A 82 0.37 -3.04 -16.67
N ILE A 83 1.16 -2.27 -15.93
CA ILE A 83 1.65 -2.66 -14.60
C ILE A 83 0.50 -2.83 -13.60
N VAL A 84 -0.47 -1.90 -13.60
CA VAL A 84 -1.65 -2.00 -12.72
C VAL A 84 -2.46 -3.26 -13.04
N VAL A 85 -2.64 -3.62 -14.32
CA VAL A 85 -3.30 -4.87 -14.71
C VAL A 85 -2.54 -6.09 -14.16
N ALA A 86 -1.21 -6.10 -14.23
CA ALA A 86 -0.40 -7.18 -13.65
C ALA A 86 -0.53 -7.27 -12.12
N ILE A 87 -0.56 -6.12 -11.43
CA ILE A 87 -0.80 -6.05 -9.98
C ILE A 87 -2.17 -6.61 -9.63
N GLU A 88 -3.23 -6.20 -10.33
CA GLU A 88 -4.59 -6.66 -10.07
C GLU A 88 -4.76 -8.15 -10.34
N ALA A 89 -4.07 -8.71 -11.35
CA ALA A 89 -4.04 -10.15 -11.60
C ALA A 89 -3.38 -10.91 -10.43
N LEU A 90 -2.29 -10.38 -9.88
CA LEU A 90 -1.61 -10.96 -8.72
C LEU A 90 -2.42 -10.81 -7.42
N ALA A 91 -3.09 -9.68 -7.23
CA ALA A 91 -4.00 -9.45 -6.11
C ALA A 91 -5.21 -10.41 -6.15
N ALA A 92 -5.79 -10.62 -7.34
CA ALA A 92 -6.87 -11.59 -7.54
C ALA A 92 -6.42 -13.02 -7.19
N ALA A 93 -5.16 -13.36 -7.47
CA ALA A 93 -4.55 -14.64 -7.11
C ALA A 93 -4.51 -14.90 -5.61
N ALA A 94 -4.18 -13.85 -4.85
CA ALA A 94 -3.96 -13.91 -3.42
C ALA A 94 -5.17 -13.42 -2.61
N LYS A 95 -6.34 -13.29 -3.25
CA LYS A 95 -7.56 -12.82 -2.58
C LYS A 95 -7.89 -13.71 -1.38
N GLY A 96 -8.08 -13.09 -0.21
CA GLY A 96 -8.38 -13.78 1.04
C GLY A 96 -7.17 -14.36 1.78
N SER A 97 -5.95 -14.16 1.25
CA SER A 97 -4.73 -14.45 2.00
C SER A 97 -4.59 -13.52 3.21
N VAL A 98 -4.03 -14.04 4.30
CA VAL A 98 -3.71 -13.22 5.48
C VAL A 98 -2.31 -12.65 5.32
N THR A 99 -2.21 -11.34 5.19
CA THR A 99 -0.94 -10.62 4.96
C THR A 99 -0.60 -9.65 6.09
N THR A 100 -1.33 -9.71 7.19
CA THR A 100 -1.11 -8.91 8.41
C THR A 100 -0.36 -9.67 9.51
N GLY A 101 0.05 -10.91 9.24
CA GLY A 101 0.73 -11.79 10.20
C GLY A 101 2.26 -11.62 10.25
N PRO A 102 2.96 -12.49 10.99
CA PRO A 102 4.42 -12.43 11.18
C PRO A 102 5.27 -12.30 9.90
N PRO A 103 4.92 -12.91 8.75
CA PRO A 103 5.70 -12.75 7.51
C PRO A 103 5.83 -11.30 7.01
N LEU A 104 4.91 -10.42 7.42
CA LEU A 104 4.97 -8.99 7.09
C LEU A 104 6.13 -8.28 7.78
N SER A 105 6.59 -8.77 8.94
CA SER A 105 7.73 -8.19 9.68
C SER A 105 9.03 -8.38 8.88
N ALA A 106 9.55 -7.28 8.35
CA ALA A 106 10.76 -7.27 7.51
C ALA A 106 11.28 -5.85 7.28
N THR A 107 12.47 -5.75 6.68
CA THR A 107 12.88 -4.59 5.89
C THR A 107 12.46 -4.83 4.44
N TRP A 108 11.51 -4.03 3.96
CA TRP A 108 11.03 -4.06 2.58
C TRP A 108 11.67 -2.92 1.79
N ARG A 109 12.27 -3.20 0.63
CA ARG A 109 12.88 -2.19 -0.25
C ARG A 109 12.03 -1.97 -1.49
N MET A 110 11.83 -0.72 -1.86
CA MET A 110 11.04 -0.34 -3.03
C MET A 110 11.67 -0.81 -4.33
N LEU A 111 10.87 -1.52 -5.12
CA LEU A 111 11.13 -1.78 -6.53
C LEU A 111 10.39 -0.78 -7.43
N TRP A 112 9.15 -0.41 -7.07
CA TRP A 112 8.29 0.45 -7.88
C TRP A 112 7.13 1.06 -7.07
N THR A 113 6.72 2.29 -7.40
CA THR A 113 5.52 2.93 -6.81
C THR A 113 4.81 3.87 -7.78
N THR A 114 3.52 4.14 -7.53
CA THR A 114 2.79 5.27 -8.15
C THR A 114 2.76 6.52 -7.29
N GLU A 115 3.23 6.46 -6.04
CA GLU A 115 3.14 7.55 -5.07
C GLU A 115 3.98 8.76 -5.48
N LYS A 116 3.30 9.88 -5.75
CA LYS A 116 3.92 11.08 -6.33
C LYS A 116 4.92 11.73 -5.38
N GLU A 117 4.63 11.73 -4.08
CA GLU A 117 5.46 12.37 -3.06
C GLU A 117 6.80 11.64 -2.92
N GLN A 118 6.80 10.30 -2.92
CA GLN A 118 8.04 9.52 -2.88
C GLN A 118 8.84 9.71 -4.17
N LEU A 119 8.19 9.63 -5.34
CA LEU A 119 8.83 9.88 -6.63
C LEU A 119 9.40 11.30 -6.72
N PHE A 120 8.75 12.28 -6.11
CA PHE A 120 9.26 13.66 -6.04
C PHE A 120 10.57 13.73 -5.24
N ILE A 121 10.67 13.07 -4.08
CA ILE A 121 11.91 13.04 -3.30
C ILE A 121 13.02 12.35 -4.11
N ILE A 122 12.74 11.20 -4.70
CA ILE A 122 13.71 10.43 -5.51
C ILE A 122 14.22 11.28 -6.68
N LYS A 123 13.31 11.93 -7.42
CA LYS A 123 13.65 12.75 -8.59
C LYS A 123 14.52 13.96 -8.22
N ASN A 124 14.26 14.59 -7.08
CA ASN A 124 14.90 15.86 -6.73
C ASN A 124 16.13 15.71 -5.84
N ALA A 125 16.44 14.51 -5.31
CA ALA A 125 17.64 14.29 -4.51
C ALA A 125 18.95 14.85 -5.16
N PRO A 126 19.18 14.70 -6.49
CA PRO A 126 20.34 15.30 -7.17
C PRO A 126 20.42 16.82 -7.06
N PHE A 127 19.29 17.51 -6.96
CA PHE A 127 19.26 18.97 -6.79
C PHE A 127 19.79 19.41 -5.43
N PHE A 128 19.80 18.51 -4.45
CA PHE A 128 20.36 18.72 -3.12
C PHE A 128 21.79 18.17 -2.96
N GLY A 129 22.46 17.84 -4.08
CA GLY A 129 23.84 17.34 -4.08
C GLY A 129 24.00 15.92 -3.54
N THR A 130 22.93 15.13 -3.56
CA THR A 130 22.91 13.71 -3.14
C THR A 130 22.13 12.86 -4.14
N GLU A 131 22.05 11.56 -3.93
CA GLU A 131 21.15 10.68 -4.66
C GLU A 131 20.19 10.01 -3.67
N ALA A 132 19.01 9.60 -4.14
CA ALA A 132 18.16 8.76 -3.31
C ALA A 132 18.68 7.32 -3.40
N GLY A 133 19.23 6.83 -2.29
CA GLY A 133 19.59 5.43 -2.09
C GLY A 133 18.36 4.55 -1.93
N ASP A 134 18.40 3.54 -1.06
CA ASP A 134 17.25 2.67 -0.82
C ASP A 134 16.06 3.44 -0.22
N VAL A 135 14.86 3.08 -0.69
CA VAL A 135 13.58 3.50 -0.11
C VAL A 135 12.97 2.28 0.56
N LEU A 136 12.81 2.33 1.88
CA LEU A 136 12.48 1.18 2.71
C LEU A 136 11.18 1.38 3.49
N GLN A 137 10.48 0.27 3.75
CA GLN A 137 9.50 0.13 4.82
C GLN A 137 9.98 -0.93 5.79
N VAL A 138 10.34 -0.53 7.01
CA VAL A 138 10.74 -1.43 8.09
C VAL A 138 9.52 -1.67 8.96
N ILE A 139 9.01 -2.90 8.95
CA ILE A 139 7.78 -3.28 9.65
C ILE A 139 8.12 -4.29 10.75
N ASP A 140 7.56 -4.07 11.94
CA ASP A 140 7.54 -5.02 13.03
C ASP A 140 6.10 -5.11 13.55
N VAL A 141 5.39 -6.17 13.14
CA VAL A 141 3.99 -6.40 13.49
C VAL A 141 3.81 -6.61 14.98
N GLU A 142 4.71 -7.33 15.63
CA GLU A 142 4.64 -7.64 17.06
C GLU A 142 4.80 -6.37 17.90
N LYS A 143 5.76 -5.51 17.53
CA LYS A 143 5.95 -4.22 18.20
C LYS A 143 4.96 -3.15 17.76
N GLY A 144 4.13 -3.41 16.75
CA GLY A 144 3.19 -2.44 16.20
C GLY A 144 3.89 -1.22 15.59
N THR A 145 5.02 -1.41 14.90
CA THR A 145 5.77 -0.31 14.28
C THR A 145 5.93 -0.45 12.76
N LEU A 146 5.91 0.70 12.08
CA LEU A 146 6.29 0.84 10.68
C LEU A 146 7.11 2.09 10.51
N ASN A 147 8.28 1.96 9.88
CA ASN A 147 9.14 3.08 9.57
C ASN A 147 9.36 3.18 8.06
N ASN A 148 9.03 4.35 7.48
CA ASN A 148 9.39 4.66 6.10
C ASN A 148 10.76 5.33 6.11
N VAL A 149 11.66 4.88 5.24
CA VAL A 149 13.05 5.32 5.19
C VAL A 149 13.41 5.67 3.75
N ILE A 150 14.06 6.81 3.52
CA ILE A 150 14.75 7.12 2.27
C ILE A 150 16.19 7.44 2.65
N THR A 151 17.16 6.66 2.16
CA THR A 151 18.57 6.93 2.41
C THR A 151 19.14 7.90 1.37
N PHE A 152 20.12 8.70 1.77
CA PHE A 152 20.80 9.67 0.92
C PHE A 152 22.32 9.48 1.04
N PRO A 153 22.96 8.73 0.13
CA PRO A 153 24.41 8.54 0.15
C PRO A 153 25.19 9.87 -0.01
N PRO A 154 26.42 9.96 0.54
CA PRO A 154 27.09 8.94 1.37
C PRO A 154 26.58 8.91 2.82
N SER A 155 25.84 9.92 3.25
CA SER A 155 25.28 10.00 4.60
C SER A 155 24.03 10.89 4.60
N GLY A 156 22.93 10.33 5.08
CA GLY A 156 21.69 11.06 5.24
C GLY A 156 20.48 10.11 5.18
N VAL A 157 19.40 10.51 5.85
CA VAL A 157 18.17 9.73 5.88
C VAL A 157 16.96 10.64 6.09
N PHE A 158 15.91 10.42 5.30
CA PHE A 158 14.56 10.87 5.65
C PHE A 158 13.82 9.68 6.26
N PHE A 159 13.37 9.85 7.49
CA PHE A 159 12.85 8.78 8.32
C PHE A 159 11.51 9.19 8.93
N VAL A 160 10.48 8.38 8.71
CA VAL A 160 9.14 8.60 9.25
C VAL A 160 8.72 7.39 10.08
N ARG A 161 8.57 7.59 11.38
CA ARG A 161 8.08 6.56 12.30
C ARG A 161 6.56 6.53 12.34
N SER A 162 6.01 5.34 12.48
CA SER A 162 4.58 5.11 12.59
C SER A 162 4.28 4.02 13.60
N SER A 163 3.16 4.17 14.32
CA SER A 163 2.50 3.03 14.97
C SER A 163 1.58 2.35 13.96
N ILE A 164 1.44 1.03 14.06
CA ILE A 164 0.53 0.25 13.21
C ILE A 164 -0.42 -0.63 14.03
N GLU A 165 -1.58 -0.88 13.45
CA GLU A 165 -2.59 -1.80 13.97
C GLU A 165 -3.10 -2.69 12.82
N ALA A 166 -3.07 -4.01 13.04
CA ALA A 166 -3.53 -4.96 12.05
C ALA A 166 -5.06 -5.06 12.04
N GLU A 167 -5.65 -4.97 10.85
CA GLU A 167 -7.06 -5.24 10.58
C GLU A 167 -7.13 -6.38 9.53
N PRO A 168 -7.11 -7.65 9.99
CA PRO A 168 -7.06 -8.80 9.08
C PRO A 168 -8.22 -8.82 8.08
N PRO A 169 -8.03 -9.40 6.88
CA PRO A 169 -6.90 -10.26 6.52
C PRO A 169 -5.69 -9.51 5.95
N GLN A 170 -5.87 -8.31 5.37
CA GLN A 170 -4.82 -7.67 4.56
C GLN A 170 -4.47 -6.23 4.95
N ARG A 171 -5.32 -5.58 5.76
CA ARG A 171 -5.19 -4.16 6.06
C ARG A 171 -4.32 -3.91 7.28
N ILE A 172 -3.47 -2.90 7.18
CA ILE A 172 -2.74 -2.31 8.30
C ILE A 172 -3.12 -0.85 8.37
N ASN A 173 -3.66 -0.43 9.51
CA ASN A 173 -3.85 0.97 9.84
C ASN A 173 -2.53 1.53 10.38
N PHE A 174 -2.16 2.75 10.00
CA PHE A 174 -0.95 3.40 10.50
C PHE A 174 -1.22 4.86 10.92
N LYS A 175 -0.40 5.34 11.84
CA LYS A 175 -0.37 6.75 12.26
C LYS A 175 1.07 7.20 12.41
N PHE A 176 1.44 8.30 11.75
CA PHE A 176 2.78 8.86 11.89
C PHE A 176 2.97 9.44 13.29
N THR A 177 4.14 9.18 13.87
CA THR A 177 4.50 9.59 15.23
C THR A 177 5.69 10.55 15.24
N SER A 178 6.58 10.46 14.26
CA SER A 178 7.66 11.44 14.04
C SER A 178 8.14 11.38 12.59
N ALA A 179 8.66 12.49 12.10
CA ALA A 179 9.40 12.55 10.86
C ALA A 179 10.70 13.32 11.09
N VAL A 180 11.80 12.84 10.53
CA VAL A 180 13.13 13.40 10.72
C VAL A 180 13.88 13.37 9.41
N LEU A 181 14.51 14.47 9.06
CA LEU A 181 15.54 14.51 8.03
C LEU A 181 16.90 14.68 8.73
N ARG A 182 17.81 13.74 8.52
CA ARG A 182 19.13 13.70 9.16
C ARG A 182 20.21 13.71 8.08
N GLY A 183 21.25 14.52 8.26
CA GLY A 183 22.51 14.46 7.51
C GLY A 183 23.65 13.98 8.40
N SER A 184 24.92 14.15 7.98
CA SER A 184 26.07 13.63 8.75
C SER A 184 26.16 14.22 10.17
N ASN A 185 25.92 15.52 10.31
CA ASN A 185 26.13 16.27 11.55
C ASN A 185 24.92 17.14 11.94
N TRP A 186 23.75 16.89 11.37
CA TRP A 186 22.55 17.69 11.61
C TRP A 186 21.30 16.82 11.55
N GLU A 187 20.28 17.24 12.30
CA GLU A 187 18.97 16.62 12.34
C GLU A 187 17.90 17.71 12.35
N ILE A 188 16.91 17.59 11.47
CA ILE A 188 15.77 18.49 11.38
C ILE A 188 14.50 17.65 11.63
N PRO A 189 13.81 17.86 12.77
CA PRO A 189 12.50 17.27 12.97
C PRO A 189 11.51 17.91 11.99
N LEU A 190 10.73 17.08 11.33
CA LEU A 190 9.64 17.50 10.47
C LEU A 190 8.34 17.15 11.17
N PRO A 191 7.33 18.03 11.09
CA PRO A 191 6.10 17.79 11.82
C PRO A 191 5.41 16.53 11.25
N PRO A 192 5.10 15.52 12.10
CA PRO A 192 4.47 14.31 11.63
C PRO A 192 2.99 14.58 11.41
N PHE A 193 2.52 14.44 10.17
CA PHE A 193 1.11 14.56 9.86
C PHE A 193 0.67 13.41 8.98
N GLY A 194 -0.31 12.65 9.47
CA GLY A 194 -0.94 11.64 8.66
C GLY A 194 -1.31 10.40 9.46
N LYS A 195 -2.45 9.86 9.07
CA LYS A 195 -2.86 8.49 9.35
C LYS A 195 -3.45 7.95 8.07
N GLY A 196 -3.43 6.64 7.92
CA GLY A 196 -3.98 6.00 6.75
C GLY A 196 -4.01 4.50 6.95
N TRP A 197 -4.22 3.80 5.85
CA TRP A 197 -4.09 2.37 5.82
C TRP A 197 -3.44 1.94 4.52
N PHE A 198 -2.86 0.76 4.54
CA PHE A 198 -2.47 0.04 3.35
C PHE A 198 -2.96 -1.40 3.43
N GLU A 199 -3.21 -1.99 2.27
CA GLU A 199 -3.51 -3.41 2.12
C GLU A 199 -2.33 -4.06 1.40
N SER A 200 -1.76 -5.10 2.00
CA SER A 200 -0.78 -5.94 1.29
C SER A 200 -1.54 -6.97 0.46
N VAL A 201 -1.93 -6.57 -0.75
CA VAL A 201 -2.78 -7.38 -1.65
C VAL A 201 -2.10 -8.68 -2.10
N TYR A 202 -0.77 -8.73 -2.02
CA TYR A 202 0.06 -9.92 -2.18
C TYR A 202 1.25 -9.87 -1.23
N LEU A 203 1.60 -11.01 -0.63
CA LEU A 203 2.77 -11.18 0.21
C LEU A 203 3.31 -12.61 0.07
N ASP A 204 4.59 -12.73 -0.24
CA ASP A 204 5.34 -13.98 -0.13
C ASP A 204 6.68 -13.74 0.59
N GLU A 205 7.59 -14.72 0.51
CA GLU A 205 8.91 -14.64 1.15
C GLU A 205 9.79 -13.53 0.57
N ASP A 206 9.63 -13.22 -0.73
CA ASP A 206 10.52 -12.33 -1.47
C ASP A 206 9.94 -10.94 -1.70
N ILE A 207 8.64 -10.84 -1.98
CA ILE A 207 8.00 -9.59 -2.40
C ILE A 207 6.69 -9.33 -1.66
N ARG A 208 6.33 -8.05 -1.65
CA ARG A 208 5.03 -7.57 -1.20
C ARG A 208 4.49 -6.55 -2.19
N VAL A 209 3.20 -6.67 -2.49
CA VAL A 209 2.47 -5.70 -3.32
C VAL A 209 1.40 -5.07 -2.47
N VAL A 210 1.34 -3.75 -2.53
CA VAL A 210 0.61 -2.91 -1.60
C VAL A 210 -0.30 -1.97 -2.36
N LYS A 211 -1.49 -1.73 -1.81
CA LYS A 211 -2.41 -0.66 -2.21
C LYS A 211 -2.70 0.22 -1.00
N ASP A 212 -2.51 1.53 -1.12
CA ASP A 212 -2.77 2.46 -0.03
C ASP A 212 -4.20 3.05 -0.08
N ILE A 213 -4.56 3.81 0.97
CA ILE A 213 -5.84 4.52 1.09
C ILE A 213 -6.14 5.50 -0.07
N ARG A 214 -5.12 5.99 -0.78
CA ARG A 214 -5.26 6.90 -1.93
C ARG A 214 -5.38 6.13 -3.26
N GLY A 215 -5.26 4.80 -3.22
CA GLY A 215 -5.25 3.95 -4.40
C GLY A 215 -3.89 3.93 -5.11
N ASP A 216 -2.83 4.39 -4.46
CA ASP A 216 -1.47 4.23 -4.96
C ASP A 216 -0.96 2.81 -4.69
N TYR A 217 -0.11 2.33 -5.60
CA TYR A 217 0.48 1.01 -5.51
C TYR A 217 1.96 1.11 -5.15
N LEU A 218 2.43 0.13 -4.38
CA LEU A 218 3.82 -0.05 -4.03
C LEU A 218 4.21 -1.52 -4.20
N VAL A 219 5.29 -1.77 -4.91
CA VAL A 219 5.93 -3.09 -5.04
C VAL A 219 7.29 -3.03 -4.36
N VAL A 220 7.52 -3.95 -3.44
CA VAL A 220 8.75 -4.04 -2.65
C VAL A 220 9.30 -5.45 -2.64
N ASP A 221 10.62 -5.59 -2.56
CA ASP A 221 11.30 -6.84 -2.22
C ASP A 221 11.76 -6.86 -0.75
N ARG A 222 12.01 -8.05 -0.22
CA ARG A 222 12.65 -8.22 1.08
C ARG A 222 14.11 -7.85 0.93
N ALA A 223 14.55 -6.82 1.65
CA ALA A 223 15.95 -6.40 1.60
C ALA A 223 16.85 -7.53 2.15
N PRO A 224 18.06 -7.73 1.59
CA PRO A 224 19.00 -8.76 2.05
C PRO A 224 19.68 -8.39 3.40
N TYR A 225 19.22 -7.33 4.06
CA TYR A 225 19.72 -6.84 5.34
C TYR A 225 18.55 -6.33 6.20
N SER A 226 18.76 -6.29 7.50
CA SER A 226 17.84 -5.64 8.43
C SER A 226 18.29 -4.20 8.65
N TRP A 227 17.52 -3.24 8.16
CA TRP A 227 17.80 -1.83 8.42
C TRP A 227 17.54 -1.51 9.89
N LYS A 228 18.48 -0.76 10.48
CA LYS A 228 18.38 -0.24 11.84
C LYS A 228 18.64 1.27 11.76
N GLU A 229 17.94 2.01 12.63
CA GLU A 229 18.18 3.44 12.79
C GLU A 229 19.58 3.74 13.34
#